data_AF-A0A8C8ZYW3-F1
#
_entry.id   AF-A0A8C8ZYW3-F1
#
_cell.length_a   1.000
_cell.length_b   1.000
_cell.length_c   1.000
_cell.angle_alpha   90.00
_cell.angle_beta   90.00
_cell.angle_gamma   90.00
#
_symmetry.space_group_name_H-M   'P 1'
#
loop_
_entity.id
_entity.type
_entity.pdbx_description
1 polymer ?
#
loop_
_entity_poly.entity_id
_entity_poly.type
_entity_poly.pdbx_seq_one_letter_code
_entity_poly.pdbx_strand_id
1 'polypeptide(L)'
;HIIFSKLMRIQPLIFKVLHLRIMDYRREPPRLADYVFSLQDKMQVDQEGAHQKCHAEHTPEEEIDHTGAKTKSVPSDKQERLNQSIKKGKVKSIDLPIQSSLCRQLGQDLLNSYIENEGKMIMQDKLEKERNDAKNAVEEYVYDFRDKLGTVYEKFITPEDLGKLSAVLEDTENWLYEEGEDQPKQVYVDKLQELKKYGQPIQMKYMEHEERPKALNDLGKKIQLVMKVIEAYRNKDERYDHLDPAEMEKVEKYISDAMSWLNSKMNAQNKLSLTQDPVVKVSEIVAKSKELDNFCNPIIYKPKPKVEVAEDKAKANSEHNGPMDRQSGTETKPDTTKDNSQHAKSSGEMEVD
;
A
#
# COMPACT_ATOMS: atom_id res chain seq x y z
N HIS A 1 45.82 33.77 16.60
CA HIS A 1 46.52 32.71 15.82
C HIS A 1 46.57 31.34 16.51
N ILE A 2 47.34 31.13 17.59
CA ILE A 2 47.63 29.78 18.13
C ILE A 2 46.38 28.93 18.42
N ILE A 3 45.34 29.52 19.04
CA ILE A 3 44.07 28.83 19.35
C ILE A 3 43.35 28.36 18.08
N PHE A 4 43.26 29.22 17.05
CA PHE A 4 42.65 28.91 15.75
C PHE A 4 43.35 27.73 15.05
N SER A 5 44.69 27.67 15.13
CA SER A 5 45.48 26.56 14.56
C SER A 5 45.24 25.23 15.29
N LYS A 6 44.98 25.26 16.61
CA LYS A 6 44.52 24.07 17.35
C LYS A 6 43.10 23.65 16.93
N LEU A 7 42.17 24.60 16.81
CA LEU A 7 40.78 24.32 16.41
C LEU A 7 40.70 23.61 15.04
N MET A 8 41.44 24.12 14.05
CA MET A 8 41.50 23.53 12.69
C MET A 8 42.09 22.12 12.66
N ARG A 9 42.89 21.71 13.66
CA ARG A 9 43.41 20.33 13.79
C ARG A 9 42.44 19.38 14.48
N ILE A 10 41.47 19.90 15.25
CA ILE A 10 40.50 19.11 16.02
C ILE A 10 39.25 18.81 15.19
N GLN A 11 38.81 19.75 14.33
CA GLN A 11 37.68 19.58 13.39
C GLN A 11 37.67 18.22 12.64
N PRO A 12 38.72 17.80 11.92
CA PRO A 12 38.71 16.52 11.19
C PRO A 12 38.73 15.28 12.10
N LEU A 13 39.19 15.41 13.35
CA LEU A 13 39.12 14.35 14.35
C LEU A 13 37.70 14.17 14.89
N ILE A 14 37.00 15.28 15.19
CA ILE A 14 35.58 15.26 15.56
C ILE A 14 34.76 14.62 14.43
N PHE A 15 34.98 15.04 13.18
CA PHE A 15 34.23 14.52 12.04
C PHE A 15 34.45 13.01 11.81
N LYS A 16 35.69 12.50 12.00
CA LYS A 16 35.97 11.06 11.97
C LYS A 16 35.29 10.29 13.11
N VAL A 17 35.30 10.82 14.33
CA VAL A 17 34.62 10.18 15.48
C VAL A 17 33.11 10.15 15.28
N LEU A 18 32.51 11.23 14.75
CA LEU A 18 31.09 11.28 14.41
C LEU A 18 30.74 10.26 13.32
N HIS A 19 31.53 10.20 12.24
CA HIS A 19 31.28 9.29 11.13
C HIS A 19 31.43 7.82 11.53
N LEU A 20 32.44 7.47 12.33
CA LEU A 20 32.57 6.11 12.89
C LEU A 20 31.37 5.75 13.78
N ARG A 21 30.93 6.67 14.65
CA ARG A 21 29.77 6.45 15.52
C ARG A 21 28.46 6.27 14.73
N ILE A 22 28.32 6.94 13.58
CA ILE A 22 27.19 6.76 12.65
C ILE A 22 27.29 5.40 11.91
N MET A 23 28.50 4.95 11.55
CA MET A 23 28.68 3.65 10.90
C MET A 23 28.46 2.47 11.85
N ASP A 24 28.82 2.60 13.13
CA ASP A 24 28.50 1.60 14.17
C ASP A 24 26.98 1.55 14.45
N TYR A 25 26.29 2.70 14.46
CA TYR A 25 24.82 2.76 14.57
C TYR A 25 24.10 2.03 13.41
N ARG A 26 24.75 1.92 12.25
CA ARG A 26 24.21 1.21 11.08
C ARG A 26 24.38 -0.31 11.14
N ARG A 27 24.73 -0.86 12.31
CA ARG A 27 25.13 -2.26 12.50
C ARG A 27 24.52 -2.92 13.74
N GLU A 28 23.29 -2.52 14.10
CA GLU A 28 22.53 -3.21 15.14
C GLU A 28 22.35 -4.72 14.82
N PRO A 29 22.44 -5.61 15.83
CA PRO A 29 21.93 -6.96 15.70
C PRO A 29 20.40 -6.92 15.68
N PRO A 30 19.70 -7.60 14.74
CA PRO A 30 18.27 -7.38 14.48
C PRO A 30 17.37 -7.52 15.71
N ARG A 31 17.75 -8.38 16.66
CA ARG A 31 17.02 -8.63 17.92
C ARG A 31 16.75 -7.39 18.79
N LEU A 32 17.51 -6.30 18.66
CA LEU A 32 17.23 -5.07 19.42
C LEU A 32 16.10 -4.27 18.78
N ALA A 33 16.16 -4.04 17.47
CA ALA A 33 15.06 -3.44 16.71
C ALA A 33 13.77 -4.25 16.86
N ASP A 34 13.83 -5.58 16.75
CA ASP A 34 12.70 -6.48 16.97
C ASP A 34 12.08 -6.31 18.36
N TYR A 35 12.92 -6.16 19.40
CA TYR A 35 12.47 -6.02 20.79
C TYR A 35 11.82 -4.64 21.05
N VAL A 36 12.43 -3.57 20.55
CA VAL A 36 11.88 -2.20 20.62
C VAL A 36 10.55 -2.12 19.87
N PHE A 37 10.45 -2.71 18.67
CA PHE A 37 9.19 -2.81 17.93
C PHE A 37 8.13 -3.58 18.72
N SER A 38 8.50 -4.68 19.40
CA SER A 38 7.58 -5.44 20.26
C SER A 38 7.15 -4.71 21.54
N LEU A 39 7.84 -3.63 21.94
CA LEU A 39 7.43 -2.76 23.05
C LEU A 39 6.54 -1.63 22.54
N GLN A 40 6.88 -1.05 21.39
CA GLN A 40 6.09 -0.05 20.68
C GLN A 40 4.65 -0.55 20.43
N ASP A 41 4.52 -1.80 19.95
CA ASP A 41 3.24 -2.46 19.65
C ASP A 41 2.40 -2.71 20.92
N LYS A 42 3.03 -3.12 22.03
CA LYS A 42 2.33 -3.33 23.32
C LYS A 42 1.81 -2.01 23.92
N MET A 43 2.63 -0.95 23.88
CA MET A 43 2.23 0.37 24.38
C MET A 43 1.12 1.01 23.54
N GLN A 44 1.08 0.72 22.23
CA GLN A 44 -0.02 1.11 21.34
C GLN A 44 -1.35 0.43 21.77
N VAL A 45 -1.32 -0.89 22.03
CA VAL A 45 -2.50 -1.67 22.45
C VAL A 45 -3.03 -1.23 23.82
N ASP A 46 -2.16 -0.96 24.80
CA ASP A 46 -2.59 -0.49 26.13
C ASP A 46 -3.29 0.89 26.06
N GLN A 47 -2.86 1.77 25.14
CA GLN A 47 -3.45 3.10 24.99
C GLN A 47 -4.83 3.05 24.31
N GLU A 48 -5.03 2.16 23.32
CA GLU A 48 -6.34 1.91 22.71
C GLU A 48 -7.29 1.21 23.71
N GLY A 49 -6.79 0.23 24.47
CA GLY A 49 -7.54 -0.44 25.54
C GLY A 49 -7.99 0.50 26.67
N ALA A 50 -7.18 1.51 27.00
CA ALA A 50 -7.53 2.52 27.99
C ALA A 50 -8.68 3.44 27.58
N HIS A 51 -8.85 3.72 26.28
CA HIS A 51 -9.97 4.53 25.78
C HIS A 51 -11.31 3.78 25.73
N GLN A 52 -11.30 2.45 25.64
CA GLN A 52 -12.54 1.67 25.47
C GLN A 52 -13.14 1.13 26.78
N LYS A 53 -12.52 1.37 27.94
CA LYS A 53 -12.88 0.73 29.22
C LYS A 53 -13.60 1.61 30.25
N CYS A 54 -14.04 2.81 29.87
CA CYS A 54 -14.79 3.73 30.75
C CYS A 54 -16.30 3.41 30.91
N HIS A 55 -16.78 2.27 30.40
CA HIS A 55 -18.19 1.83 30.54
C HIS A 55 -18.33 0.31 30.67
N ALA A 56 -18.26 -0.21 31.90
CA ALA A 56 -18.91 -1.45 32.36
C ALA A 56 -18.81 -1.55 33.90
N GLU A 57 -19.79 -2.18 34.54
CA GLU A 57 -19.87 -2.29 36.01
C GLU A 57 -19.07 -3.48 36.59
N HIS A 58 -19.04 -3.56 37.93
CA HIS A 58 -18.18 -4.46 38.70
C HIS A 58 -19.01 -5.45 39.52
N THR A 59 -18.77 -6.77 39.36
CA THR A 59 -19.22 -7.81 40.31
C THR A 59 -18.36 -9.07 40.16
N PRO A 60 -17.91 -9.73 41.26
CA PRO A 60 -17.06 -10.93 41.20
C PRO A 60 -17.78 -12.22 41.63
N GLU A 61 -17.29 -13.37 41.16
CA GLU A 61 -17.58 -14.71 41.72
C GLU A 61 -16.29 -15.58 41.74
N GLU A 62 -16.30 -16.66 42.53
CA GLU A 62 -15.14 -17.53 42.84
C GLU A 62 -15.21 -18.91 42.11
N GLU A 63 -14.32 -19.84 42.53
CA GLU A 63 -14.56 -21.29 42.75
C GLU A 63 -13.73 -22.37 41.96
N ILE A 64 -12.86 -23.03 42.76
CA ILE A 64 -12.38 -24.44 42.82
C ILE A 64 -11.52 -25.19 41.75
N ASP A 65 -10.76 -26.15 42.31
CA ASP A 65 -9.87 -27.19 41.75
C ASP A 65 -10.65 -28.46 41.34
N HIS A 66 -10.04 -29.35 40.52
CA HIS A 66 -10.09 -30.79 40.81
C HIS A 66 -9.02 -31.68 40.12
N THR A 67 -7.92 -31.93 40.85
CA THR A 67 -7.38 -33.25 41.24
C THR A 67 -7.67 -34.54 40.40
N GLY A 68 -6.62 -35.33 40.08
CA GLY A 68 -6.70 -36.79 39.79
C GLY A 68 -5.78 -37.31 38.66
N ALA A 69 -5.30 -38.57 38.62
CA ALA A 69 -5.38 -39.71 39.56
C ALA A 69 -4.19 -40.71 39.34
N LYS A 70 -4.08 -41.79 40.15
CA LYS A 70 -2.94 -42.75 40.12
C LYS A 70 -3.34 -44.20 40.49
N THR A 71 -2.74 -45.21 39.86
CA THR A 71 -2.91 -46.67 40.12
C THR A 71 -1.52 -47.37 40.05
N LYS A 72 -1.06 -48.17 41.04
CA LYS A 72 -1.43 -49.57 41.46
C LYS A 72 -0.95 -50.65 40.45
N SER A 73 -0.37 -51.80 40.83
CA SER A 73 -0.18 -52.48 42.14
C SER A 73 0.96 -53.56 42.15
N VAL A 74 1.16 -54.25 43.29
CA VAL A 74 2.20 -55.28 43.66
C VAL A 74 1.53 -56.44 44.45
N PRO A 75 2.09 -57.67 44.66
CA PRO A 75 3.47 -58.08 45.04
C PRO A 75 4.04 -59.21 44.12
N SER A 76 4.90 -60.21 44.44
CA SER A 76 5.62 -60.77 45.64
C SER A 76 6.87 -61.58 45.15
N ASP A 77 7.69 -62.39 45.86
CA ASP A 77 7.71 -62.94 47.23
C ASP A 77 9.17 -63.18 47.76
N LYS A 78 9.52 -64.40 48.22
CA LYS A 78 10.81 -64.84 48.84
C LYS A 78 11.67 -65.67 47.84
N GLN A 79 12.93 -66.10 48.09
CA GLN A 79 13.77 -66.07 49.30
C GLN A 79 15.28 -66.04 49.00
N GLU A 80 16.00 -65.22 49.77
CA GLU A 80 17.41 -65.23 50.19
C GLU A 80 18.42 -66.29 49.64
N ARG A 81 19.51 -65.79 49.04
CA ARG A 81 20.88 -66.28 49.34
C ARG A 81 21.94 -65.18 49.11
N LEU A 82 23.00 -65.19 49.92
CA LEU A 82 24.03 -64.16 49.97
C LEU A 82 24.85 -64.03 48.68
N ASN A 83 25.03 -62.81 48.18
CA ASN A 83 26.32 -62.40 47.61
C ASN A 83 26.54 -60.88 47.64
N GLN A 84 27.80 -60.46 47.62
CA GLN A 84 28.20 -59.07 47.90
C GLN A 84 28.10 -58.17 46.66
N SER A 85 27.56 -56.95 46.83
CA SER A 85 27.78 -55.86 45.87
C SER A 85 27.85 -54.50 46.59
N ILE A 86 28.68 -53.61 46.05
CA ILE A 86 29.01 -52.32 46.67
C ILE A 86 27.80 -51.38 46.61
N LYS A 87 27.42 -50.79 47.76
CA LYS A 87 26.36 -49.78 47.86
C LYS A 87 26.75 -48.51 47.09
N LYS A 88 26.42 -48.43 45.79
CA LYS A 88 26.47 -47.18 45.03
C LYS A 88 25.57 -46.15 45.72
N GLY A 89 26.15 -45.02 46.14
CA GLY A 89 25.42 -43.96 46.83
C GLY A 89 24.31 -43.37 45.96
N LYS A 90 23.14 -43.10 46.55
CA LYS A 90 22.02 -42.48 45.85
C LYS A 90 22.29 -40.98 45.66
N VAL A 91 22.99 -40.65 44.58
CA VAL A 91 23.21 -39.26 44.16
C VAL A 91 21.86 -38.57 43.96
N LYS A 92 21.67 -37.43 44.63
CA LYS A 92 20.60 -36.48 44.34
C LYS A 92 21.21 -35.36 43.51
N SER A 93 20.77 -35.17 42.27
CA SER A 93 21.02 -33.90 41.59
C SER A 93 20.21 -32.82 42.29
N ILE A 94 20.80 -31.65 42.48
CA ILE A 94 20.14 -30.44 42.98
C ILE A 94 20.61 -29.34 42.05
N ASP A 95 19.69 -28.74 41.30
CA ASP A 95 20.03 -27.70 40.35
C ASP A 95 20.32 -26.41 41.13
N LEU A 96 21.59 -25.98 41.09
CA LEU A 96 22.05 -24.78 41.78
C LEU A 96 21.77 -23.55 40.90
N PRO A 97 21.00 -22.56 41.38
CA PRO A 97 20.71 -21.37 40.58
C PRO A 97 21.99 -20.54 40.37
N ILE A 98 22.41 -20.40 39.11
CA ILE A 98 23.61 -19.66 38.73
C ILE A 98 23.27 -18.18 38.56
N GLN A 99 23.59 -17.35 39.56
CA GLN A 99 23.46 -15.90 39.47
C GLN A 99 24.70 -15.29 38.78
N SER A 100 24.57 -14.89 37.52
CA SER A 100 25.67 -14.32 36.72
C SER A 100 25.77 -12.79 36.83
N SER A 101 26.53 -12.28 37.79
CA SER A 101 26.82 -10.84 37.91
C SER A 101 28.00 -10.42 37.00
N LEU A 102 27.72 -10.03 35.77
CA LEU A 102 28.74 -9.58 34.81
C LEU A 102 29.13 -8.11 35.05
N CYS A 103 30.39 -7.86 35.41
CA CYS A 103 30.92 -6.55 35.86
C CYS A 103 30.93 -5.41 34.82
N ARG A 104 30.28 -5.58 33.67
CA ARG A 104 30.10 -4.58 32.61
C ARG A 104 28.65 -4.51 32.09
N GLN A 105 27.71 -5.17 32.75
CA GLN A 105 26.28 -5.10 32.45
C GLN A 105 25.53 -4.34 33.55
N LEU A 106 24.41 -3.72 33.17
CA LEU A 106 23.49 -3.09 34.10
C LEU A 106 22.59 -4.18 34.74
N GLY A 107 22.12 -3.95 35.97
CA GLY A 107 21.07 -4.77 36.56
C GLY A 107 19.76 -4.61 35.78
N GLN A 108 18.93 -5.65 35.76
CA GLN A 108 17.71 -5.69 34.94
C GLN A 108 16.76 -4.52 35.24
N ASP A 109 16.62 -4.13 36.50
CA ASP A 109 15.73 -3.04 36.91
C ASP A 109 16.20 -1.68 36.37
N LEU A 110 17.51 -1.44 36.38
CA LEU A 110 18.13 -0.23 35.83
C LEU A 110 18.07 -0.22 34.30
N LEU A 111 18.25 -1.38 33.66
CA LEU A 111 18.08 -1.54 32.22
C LEU A 111 16.62 -1.27 31.80
N ASN A 112 15.64 -1.82 32.52
CA ASN A 112 14.22 -1.56 32.31
C ASN A 112 13.89 -0.07 32.46
N SER A 113 14.43 0.58 33.51
CA SER A 113 14.25 2.03 33.73
C SER A 113 14.81 2.88 32.58
N TYR A 114 15.97 2.52 32.01
CA TYR A 114 16.48 3.20 30.82
C TYR A 114 15.64 2.93 29.56
N ILE A 115 15.14 1.70 29.36
CA ILE A 115 14.23 1.38 28.24
C ILE A 115 12.92 2.19 28.35
N GLU A 116 12.35 2.31 29.55
CA GLU A 116 11.16 3.12 29.81
C GLU A 116 11.41 4.62 29.55
N ASN A 117 12.58 5.13 29.96
CA ASN A 117 12.96 6.53 29.72
C ASN A 117 13.21 6.81 28.23
N GLU A 118 13.87 5.89 27.51
CA GLU A 118 14.06 5.96 26.06
C GLU A 118 12.70 5.97 25.33
N GLY A 119 11.78 5.07 25.71
CA GLY A 119 10.42 5.04 25.17
C GLY A 119 9.63 6.34 25.40
N LYS A 120 9.83 7.01 26.54
CA LYS A 120 9.25 8.34 26.82
C LYS A 120 9.83 9.42 25.91
N MET A 121 11.15 9.43 25.69
CA MET A 121 11.78 10.38 24.78
C MET A 121 11.33 10.15 23.33
N ILE A 122 11.32 8.89 22.86
CA ILE A 122 10.82 8.53 21.52
C ILE A 122 9.35 8.95 21.33
N MET A 123 8.49 8.76 22.34
CA MET A 123 7.09 9.17 22.26
C MET A 123 6.93 10.70 22.28
N GLN A 124 7.75 11.42 23.05
CA GLN A 124 7.77 12.89 23.03
C GLN A 124 8.22 13.43 21.67
N ASP A 125 9.32 12.92 21.12
CA ASP A 125 9.84 13.30 19.80
C ASP A 125 8.80 13.00 18.70
N LYS A 126 8.09 11.87 18.79
CA LYS A 126 6.98 11.53 17.88
C LYS A 126 5.84 12.54 17.98
N LEU A 127 5.37 12.86 19.19
CA LEU A 127 4.27 13.82 19.39
C LEU A 127 4.63 15.22 18.91
N GLU A 128 5.86 15.67 19.20
CA GLU A 128 6.36 16.98 18.75
C GLU A 128 6.53 17.01 17.23
N LYS A 129 7.04 15.94 16.62
CA LYS A 129 7.09 15.83 15.15
C LYS A 129 5.68 15.87 14.55
N GLU A 130 4.73 15.09 15.06
CA GLU A 130 3.35 15.08 14.57
C GLU A 130 2.62 16.42 14.74
N ARG A 131 3.04 17.25 15.70
CA ARG A 131 2.56 18.63 15.90
C ARG A 131 3.12 19.58 14.85
N ASN A 132 4.43 19.51 14.59
CA ASN A 132 5.08 20.30 13.54
C ASN A 132 4.59 19.88 12.14
N ASP A 133 4.48 18.58 11.85
CA ASP A 133 3.91 18.04 10.62
C ASP A 133 2.47 18.56 10.40
N ALA A 134 1.68 18.74 11.47
CA ALA A 134 0.34 19.33 11.39
C ALA A 134 0.35 20.86 11.15
N LYS A 135 1.28 21.62 11.75
CA LYS A 135 1.46 23.06 11.48
C LYS A 135 1.87 23.29 10.02
N ASN A 136 2.88 22.54 9.55
CA ASN A 136 3.36 22.56 8.17
C ASN A 136 2.23 22.24 7.17
N ALA A 137 1.31 21.33 7.51
CA ALA A 137 0.17 20.99 6.66
C ALA A 137 -0.94 22.07 6.59
N VAL A 138 -0.96 23.03 7.53
CA VAL A 138 -1.77 24.27 7.40
C VAL A 138 -1.03 25.24 6.47
N GLU A 139 0.26 25.46 6.73
CA GLU A 139 1.12 26.40 5.97
C GLU A 139 1.19 26.05 4.48
N GLU A 140 1.50 24.79 4.15
CA GLU A 140 1.52 24.27 2.77
C GLU A 140 0.16 24.48 2.09
N TYR A 141 -0.94 24.19 2.79
CA TYR A 141 -2.28 24.37 2.25
C TYR A 141 -2.60 25.86 2.01
N VAL A 142 -2.23 26.76 2.92
CA VAL A 142 -2.47 28.21 2.75
C VAL A 142 -1.71 28.72 1.51
N TYR A 143 -0.44 28.38 1.35
CA TYR A 143 0.34 28.81 0.19
C TYR A 143 -0.15 28.19 -1.13
N ASP A 144 -0.42 26.89 -1.16
CA ASP A 144 -0.93 26.18 -2.34
C ASP A 144 -2.31 26.69 -2.78
N PHE A 145 -3.21 26.96 -1.84
CA PHE A 145 -4.56 27.45 -2.16
C PHE A 145 -4.55 28.93 -2.57
N ARG A 146 -3.68 29.77 -1.99
CA ARG A 146 -3.55 31.19 -2.36
C ARG A 146 -3.05 31.35 -3.81
N ASP A 147 -2.07 30.57 -4.23
CA ASP A 147 -1.58 30.55 -5.62
C ASP A 147 -2.66 30.06 -6.60
N LYS A 148 -3.37 28.96 -6.25
CA LYS A 148 -4.39 28.37 -7.11
C LYS A 148 -5.66 29.21 -7.24
N LEU A 149 -6.03 30.00 -6.22
CA LEU A 149 -7.17 30.91 -6.28
C LEU A 149 -7.03 31.98 -7.37
N GLY A 150 -5.84 32.58 -7.50
CA GLY A 150 -5.56 33.60 -8.51
C GLY A 150 -5.26 33.07 -9.92
N THR A 151 -5.33 31.75 -10.15
CA THR A 151 -4.85 31.13 -11.40
C THR A 151 -5.78 30.05 -11.95
N VAL A 152 -5.96 28.94 -11.22
CA VAL A 152 -6.67 27.73 -11.68
C VAL A 152 -8.12 27.75 -11.22
N TYR A 153 -8.38 28.23 -10.00
CA TYR A 153 -9.69 28.17 -9.34
C TYR A 153 -10.59 29.38 -9.61
N GLU A 154 -10.04 30.50 -10.11
CA GLU A 154 -10.77 31.73 -10.47
C GLU A 154 -12.07 31.47 -11.26
N LYS A 155 -12.03 30.50 -12.18
CA LYS A 155 -13.15 30.16 -13.09
C LYS A 155 -14.25 29.30 -12.44
N PHE A 156 -13.99 28.74 -11.26
CA PHE A 156 -14.84 27.76 -10.58
C PHE A 156 -15.50 28.32 -9.30
N ILE A 157 -15.19 29.57 -8.95
CA ILE A 157 -15.63 30.26 -7.74
C ILE A 157 -16.45 31.51 -8.09
N THR A 158 -17.27 32.02 -7.17
CA THR A 158 -17.90 33.35 -7.33
C THR A 158 -16.92 34.43 -6.86
N PRO A 159 -17.00 35.67 -7.38
CA PRO A 159 -16.12 36.76 -6.90
C PRO A 159 -16.35 37.09 -5.42
N GLU A 160 -17.56 36.88 -4.89
CA GLU A 160 -17.83 37.04 -3.47
C GLU A 160 -17.14 35.97 -2.62
N ASP A 161 -17.21 34.71 -3.05
CA ASP A 161 -16.63 33.60 -2.28
C ASP A 161 -15.10 33.55 -2.41
N LEU A 162 -14.55 34.08 -3.52
CA LEU A 162 -13.12 34.36 -3.67
C LEU A 162 -12.66 35.39 -2.63
N GLY A 163 -13.38 36.52 -2.49
CA GLY A 163 -13.08 37.53 -1.47
C GLY A 163 -13.14 36.95 -0.05
N LYS A 164 -14.19 36.19 0.28
CA LYS A 164 -14.36 35.53 1.59
C LYS A 164 -13.21 34.56 1.87
N LEU A 165 -12.85 33.69 0.92
CA LEU A 165 -11.82 32.68 1.12
C LEU A 165 -10.39 33.28 1.12
N SER A 166 -10.14 34.33 0.33
CA SER A 166 -8.87 35.07 0.39
C SER A 166 -8.64 35.68 1.77
N ALA A 167 -9.67 36.32 2.35
CA ALA A 167 -9.57 36.86 3.71
C ALA A 167 -9.33 35.76 4.75
N VAL A 168 -10.08 34.65 4.69
CA VAL A 168 -9.89 33.51 5.64
C VAL A 168 -8.50 32.86 5.52
N LEU A 169 -7.89 32.85 4.34
CA LEU A 169 -6.51 32.39 4.14
C LEU A 169 -5.49 33.38 4.70
N GLU A 170 -5.66 34.68 4.48
CA GLU A 170 -4.82 35.75 5.01
C GLU A 170 -4.90 35.83 6.56
N ASP A 171 -6.11 35.73 7.12
CA ASP A 171 -6.34 35.60 8.57
C ASP A 171 -5.63 34.36 9.16
N THR A 172 -5.57 33.26 8.41
CA THR A 172 -4.90 32.02 8.87
C THR A 172 -3.38 32.10 8.71
N GLU A 173 -2.86 32.80 7.69
CA GLU A 173 -1.44 33.10 7.53
C GLU A 173 -0.94 33.99 8.67
N ASN A 174 -1.66 35.08 8.96
CA ASN A 174 -1.38 35.96 10.10
C ASN A 174 -1.45 35.19 11.43
N TRP A 175 -2.49 34.37 11.63
CA TRP A 175 -2.62 33.53 12.83
C TRP A 175 -1.43 32.57 13.01
N LEU A 176 -0.90 31.95 11.96
CA LEU A 176 0.27 31.05 12.05
C LEU A 176 1.55 31.75 12.54
N TYR A 177 1.67 33.06 12.33
CA TYR A 177 2.79 33.90 12.79
C TYR A 177 2.55 34.58 14.15
N GLU A 178 1.31 34.59 14.65
CA GLU A 178 0.94 35.15 15.95
C GLU A 178 0.50 34.04 16.93
N GLU A 179 -0.80 33.97 17.27
CA GLU A 179 -1.34 33.02 18.26
C GLU A 179 -1.09 31.54 17.91
N GLY A 180 -0.89 31.24 16.62
CA GLY A 180 -0.62 29.92 16.06
C GLY A 180 0.84 29.47 16.12
N GLU A 181 1.76 30.25 16.72
CA GLU A 181 3.18 29.85 16.78
C GLU A 181 3.36 28.50 17.51
N ASP A 182 2.80 28.36 18.72
CA ASP A 182 2.95 27.19 19.59
C ASP A 182 1.59 26.67 20.08
N GLN A 183 0.89 25.94 19.21
CA GLN A 183 -0.43 25.35 19.51
C GLN A 183 -0.37 23.82 19.58
N PRO A 184 -1.32 23.16 20.27
CA PRO A 184 -1.41 21.70 20.27
C PRO A 184 -1.93 21.19 18.91
N LYS A 185 -1.44 20.01 18.50
CA LYS A 185 -1.70 19.37 17.20
C LYS A 185 -3.15 19.47 16.70
N GLN A 186 -4.14 19.31 17.60
CA GLN A 186 -5.56 19.33 17.25
C GLN A 186 -6.01 20.68 16.67
N VAL A 187 -5.48 21.81 17.15
CA VAL A 187 -5.87 23.15 16.67
C VAL A 187 -5.45 23.36 15.21
N TYR A 188 -4.25 22.91 14.83
CA TYR A 188 -3.81 22.91 13.43
C TYR A 188 -4.68 21.97 12.56
N VAL A 189 -5.05 20.80 13.07
CA VAL A 189 -5.95 19.86 12.37
C VAL A 189 -7.34 20.45 12.17
N ASP A 190 -7.91 21.13 13.18
CA ASP A 190 -9.23 21.74 13.12
C ASP A 190 -9.24 22.96 12.19
N LYS A 191 -8.18 23.80 12.22
CA LYS A 191 -7.98 24.89 11.25
C LYS A 191 -7.84 24.38 9.82
N LEU A 192 -7.07 23.31 9.60
CA LEU A 192 -6.96 22.68 8.29
C LEU A 192 -8.30 22.10 7.81
N GLN A 193 -9.13 21.57 8.71
CA GLN A 193 -10.50 21.15 8.38
C GLN A 193 -11.43 22.33 8.08
N GLU A 194 -11.31 23.44 8.80
CA GLU A 194 -12.05 24.67 8.54
C GLU A 194 -11.75 25.22 7.14
N LEU A 195 -10.47 25.40 6.80
CA LEU A 195 -10.04 25.80 5.45
C LEU A 195 -10.52 24.82 4.36
N LYS A 196 -10.47 23.51 4.64
CA LYS A 196 -10.92 22.48 3.69
C LYS A 196 -12.43 22.47 3.45
N LYS A 197 -13.28 22.92 4.39
CA LYS A 197 -14.74 23.04 4.14
C LYS A 197 -15.05 24.01 3.00
N TYR A 198 -14.26 25.09 2.88
CA TYR A 198 -14.41 26.07 1.80
C TYR A 198 -13.63 25.68 0.54
N GLY A 199 -12.42 25.13 0.68
CA GLY A 199 -11.57 24.77 -0.45
C GLY A 199 -11.99 23.48 -1.18
N GLN A 200 -12.47 22.44 -0.48
CA GLN A 200 -12.84 21.17 -1.10
C GLN A 200 -13.91 21.31 -2.19
N PRO A 201 -15.01 22.07 -2.03
CA PRO A 201 -15.97 22.30 -3.11
C PRO A 201 -15.35 22.88 -4.39
N ILE A 202 -14.37 23.79 -4.25
CA ILE A 202 -13.67 24.44 -5.37
C ILE A 202 -12.70 23.45 -6.05
N GLN A 203 -11.87 22.77 -5.25
CA GLN A 203 -10.95 21.74 -5.72
C GLN A 203 -11.71 20.61 -6.43
N MET A 204 -12.84 20.18 -5.87
CA MET A 204 -13.72 19.19 -6.49
C MET A 204 -14.27 19.68 -7.82
N LYS A 205 -14.79 20.92 -7.92
CA LYS A 205 -15.28 21.51 -9.19
C LYS A 205 -14.20 21.52 -10.27
N TYR A 206 -12.97 21.88 -9.92
CA TYR A 206 -11.83 21.84 -10.83
C TYR A 206 -11.46 20.41 -11.27
N MET A 207 -11.27 19.47 -10.33
CA MET A 207 -10.95 18.08 -10.67
C MET A 207 -12.04 17.42 -11.52
N GLU A 208 -13.30 17.69 -11.17
CA GLU A 208 -14.48 17.28 -11.93
C GLU A 208 -14.54 17.94 -13.33
N HIS A 209 -14.00 19.14 -13.53
CA HIS A 209 -13.86 19.74 -14.86
C HIS A 209 -12.79 19.04 -15.71
N GLU A 210 -11.62 18.75 -15.14
CA GLU A 210 -10.51 18.14 -15.88
C GLU A 210 -10.73 16.65 -16.20
N GLU A 211 -11.34 15.89 -15.28
CA GLU A 211 -11.52 14.45 -15.41
C GLU A 211 -12.82 14.04 -16.12
N ARG A 212 -13.89 14.85 -16.07
CA ARG A 212 -15.16 14.50 -16.73
C ARG A 212 -15.04 14.33 -18.25
N PRO A 213 -14.33 15.19 -19.01
CA PRO A 213 -14.12 14.98 -20.45
C PRO A 213 -13.40 13.66 -20.76
N LYS A 214 -12.45 13.25 -19.90
CA LYS A 214 -11.73 11.98 -20.03
C LYS A 214 -12.67 10.80 -19.78
N ALA A 215 -13.40 10.83 -18.66
CA ALA A 215 -14.38 9.79 -18.30
C ALA A 215 -15.52 9.64 -19.32
N LEU A 216 -16.06 10.75 -19.85
CA LEU A 216 -17.07 10.74 -20.92
C LEU A 216 -16.52 10.14 -22.22
N ASN A 217 -15.28 10.50 -22.60
CA ASN A 217 -14.61 9.95 -23.77
C ASN A 217 -14.39 8.43 -23.63
N ASP A 218 -13.93 7.96 -22.46
CA ASP A 218 -13.70 6.53 -22.22
C ASP A 218 -15.00 5.70 -22.17
N LEU A 219 -16.09 6.25 -21.61
CA LEU A 219 -17.42 5.64 -21.74
C LEU A 219 -17.88 5.61 -23.21
N GLY A 220 -17.66 6.68 -23.97
CA GLY A 220 -17.92 6.74 -25.41
C GLY A 220 -17.14 5.68 -26.21
N LYS A 221 -15.85 5.50 -25.93
CA LYS A 221 -15.01 4.45 -26.55
C LYS A 221 -15.57 3.05 -26.29
N LYS A 222 -16.01 2.75 -25.07
CA LYS A 222 -16.62 1.45 -24.72
C LYS A 222 -17.95 1.21 -25.44
N ILE A 223 -18.82 2.21 -25.45
CA ILE A 223 -20.08 2.17 -26.21
C ILE A 223 -19.78 1.86 -27.70
N GLN A 224 -18.83 2.58 -28.31
CA GLN A 224 -18.41 2.34 -29.69
C GLN A 224 -17.78 0.96 -29.92
N LEU A 225 -17.03 0.41 -28.95
CA LEU A 225 -16.47 -0.94 -29.04
C LEU A 225 -17.58 -1.99 -29.06
N VAL A 226 -18.58 -1.89 -28.18
CA VAL A 226 -19.70 -2.85 -28.14
C VAL A 226 -20.64 -2.67 -29.34
N MET A 227 -20.86 -1.46 -29.84
CA MET A 227 -21.60 -1.24 -31.09
C MET A 227 -20.99 -2.01 -32.27
N LYS A 228 -19.66 -2.04 -32.38
CA LYS A 228 -18.94 -2.84 -33.40
C LYS A 228 -19.09 -4.36 -33.19
N VAL A 229 -19.28 -4.83 -31.96
CA VAL A 229 -19.59 -6.24 -31.69
C VAL A 229 -21.03 -6.58 -32.13
N ILE A 230 -22.00 -5.72 -31.86
CA ILE A 230 -23.39 -5.89 -32.33
C ILE A 230 -23.45 -5.88 -33.86
N GLU A 231 -22.67 -5.01 -34.51
CA GLU A 231 -22.56 -4.96 -35.97
C GLU A 231 -21.89 -6.23 -36.54
N ALA A 232 -20.79 -6.70 -35.95
CA ALA A 232 -20.14 -7.96 -36.34
C ALA A 232 -21.08 -9.18 -36.18
N TYR A 233 -21.86 -9.23 -35.10
CA TYR A 233 -22.90 -10.23 -34.90
C TYR A 233 -24.01 -10.16 -35.96
N ARG A 234 -24.51 -8.95 -36.29
CA ARG A 234 -25.47 -8.76 -37.41
C ARG A 234 -24.91 -9.24 -38.76
N ASN A 235 -23.62 -9.04 -38.98
CA ASN A 235 -22.91 -9.45 -40.20
C ASN A 235 -22.52 -10.95 -40.22
N LYS A 236 -22.89 -11.72 -39.20
CA LYS A 236 -22.55 -13.14 -39.03
C LYS A 236 -21.04 -13.43 -39.02
N ASP A 237 -20.31 -12.63 -38.25
CA ASP A 237 -18.93 -12.92 -37.90
C ASP A 237 -18.88 -14.20 -37.06
N GLU A 238 -18.10 -15.20 -37.53
CA GLU A 238 -17.94 -16.49 -36.86
C GLU A 238 -17.63 -16.37 -35.35
N ARG A 239 -17.00 -15.26 -34.91
CA ARG A 239 -16.64 -15.02 -33.50
C ARG A 239 -17.84 -14.79 -32.59
N TYR A 240 -19.01 -14.45 -33.13
CA TYR A 240 -20.22 -14.11 -32.38
C TYR A 240 -21.46 -14.91 -32.79
N ASP A 241 -21.41 -15.67 -33.90
CA ASP A 241 -22.51 -16.50 -34.42
C ASP A 241 -23.09 -17.54 -33.42
N HIS A 242 -22.39 -17.83 -32.33
CA HIS A 242 -22.82 -18.74 -31.26
C HIS A 242 -23.52 -18.05 -30.07
N LEU A 243 -23.72 -16.72 -30.11
CA LEU A 243 -24.38 -15.95 -29.06
C LEU A 243 -25.91 -16.02 -29.20
N ASP A 244 -26.62 -15.94 -28.06
CA ASP A 244 -28.09 -15.96 -28.03
C ASP A 244 -28.66 -14.64 -28.61
N PRO A 245 -29.52 -14.68 -29.66
CA PRO A 245 -30.16 -13.49 -30.21
C PRO A 245 -30.90 -12.66 -29.16
N ALA A 246 -31.56 -13.31 -28.19
CA ALA A 246 -32.31 -12.66 -27.13
C ALA A 246 -31.41 -12.12 -26.00
N GLU A 247 -30.12 -12.43 -25.98
CA GLU A 247 -29.13 -11.71 -25.16
C GLU A 247 -28.50 -10.55 -25.93
N MET A 248 -28.20 -10.74 -27.22
CA MET A 248 -27.67 -9.67 -28.07
C MET A 248 -28.65 -8.50 -28.25
N GLU A 249 -29.97 -8.75 -28.35
CA GLU A 249 -30.99 -7.70 -28.34
C GLU A 249 -30.98 -6.89 -27.02
N LYS A 250 -30.77 -7.56 -25.88
CA LYS A 250 -30.63 -6.89 -24.57
C LYS A 250 -29.37 -6.02 -24.51
N VAL A 251 -28.26 -6.48 -25.10
CA VAL A 251 -27.01 -5.71 -25.21
C VAL A 251 -27.19 -4.50 -26.13
N GLU A 252 -27.84 -4.65 -27.29
CA GLU A 252 -28.16 -3.54 -28.20
C GLU A 252 -29.03 -2.48 -27.52
N LYS A 253 -30.07 -2.90 -26.79
CA LYS A 253 -30.92 -1.99 -26.01
C LYS A 253 -30.13 -1.28 -24.90
N TYR A 254 -29.37 -2.02 -24.10
CA TYR A 254 -28.61 -1.44 -22.98
C TYR A 254 -27.54 -0.43 -23.45
N ILE A 255 -26.94 -0.68 -24.61
CA ILE A 255 -26.02 0.24 -25.29
C ILE A 255 -26.75 1.50 -25.79
N SER A 256 -27.93 1.36 -26.37
CA SER A 256 -28.77 2.50 -26.79
C SER A 256 -29.16 3.37 -25.60
N ASP A 257 -29.61 2.76 -24.49
CA ASP A 257 -29.94 3.44 -23.25
C ASP A 257 -28.71 4.15 -22.64
N ALA A 258 -27.53 3.51 -22.65
CA ALA A 258 -26.28 4.12 -22.18
C ALA A 258 -25.79 5.28 -23.06
N MET A 259 -25.95 5.19 -24.39
CA MET A 259 -25.61 6.25 -25.34
C MET A 259 -26.57 7.45 -25.22
N SER A 260 -27.86 7.17 -25.01
CA SER A 260 -28.88 8.19 -24.71
C SER A 260 -28.56 8.93 -23.39
N TRP A 261 -28.18 8.18 -22.34
CA TRP A 261 -27.74 8.75 -21.06
C TRP A 261 -26.50 9.64 -21.21
N LEU A 262 -25.47 9.16 -21.93
CA LEU A 262 -24.23 9.92 -22.20
C LEU A 262 -24.55 11.26 -22.89
N ASN A 263 -25.31 11.20 -23.98
CA ASN A 263 -25.72 12.39 -24.74
C ASN A 263 -26.57 13.34 -23.89
N SER A 264 -27.50 12.82 -23.08
CA SER A 264 -28.35 13.61 -22.19
C SER A 264 -27.54 14.36 -21.13
N LYS A 265 -26.67 13.64 -20.40
CA LYS A 265 -25.81 14.24 -19.35
C LYS A 265 -24.81 15.24 -19.95
N MET A 266 -24.23 14.97 -21.12
CA MET A 266 -23.33 15.91 -21.82
C MET A 266 -24.07 17.19 -22.24
N ASN A 267 -25.25 17.07 -22.87
CA ASN A 267 -26.07 18.22 -23.27
C ASN A 267 -26.63 19.03 -22.09
N ALA A 268 -26.79 18.41 -20.91
CA ALA A 268 -27.16 19.11 -19.70
C ALA A 268 -25.94 19.82 -19.05
N GLN A 269 -24.78 19.16 -18.99
CA GLN A 269 -23.55 19.76 -18.46
C GLN A 269 -23.09 20.99 -19.25
N ASN A 270 -23.26 20.96 -20.58
CA ASN A 270 -22.93 22.09 -21.47
C ASN A 270 -23.81 23.33 -21.27
N LYS A 271 -24.81 23.30 -20.37
CA LYS A 271 -25.71 24.43 -20.06
C LYS A 271 -25.44 25.08 -18.71
N LEU A 272 -24.56 24.51 -17.88
CA LEU A 272 -24.19 25.06 -16.58
C LEU A 272 -22.96 25.98 -16.69
N SER A 273 -22.82 26.93 -15.75
CA SER A 273 -21.56 27.65 -15.56
C SER A 273 -20.53 26.78 -14.84
N LEU A 274 -19.24 27.08 -15.03
CA LEU A 274 -18.13 26.41 -14.34
C LEU A 274 -18.18 26.58 -12.80
N THR A 275 -18.89 27.61 -12.32
CA THR A 275 -19.12 27.89 -10.90
C THR A 275 -20.23 27.03 -10.27
N GLN A 276 -21.07 26.37 -11.06
CA GLN A 276 -22.18 25.53 -10.58
C GLN A 276 -21.72 24.08 -10.35
N ASP A 277 -22.48 23.37 -9.50
CA ASP A 277 -22.26 21.94 -9.24
C ASP A 277 -22.64 21.12 -10.50
N PRO A 278 -21.84 20.11 -10.90
CA PRO A 278 -22.02 19.44 -12.18
C PRO A 278 -23.24 18.51 -12.23
N VAL A 279 -23.84 18.39 -13.42
CA VAL A 279 -25.00 17.51 -13.68
C VAL A 279 -24.63 16.02 -13.57
N VAL A 280 -23.35 15.70 -13.72
CA VAL A 280 -22.83 14.34 -13.56
C VAL A 280 -21.41 14.40 -13.00
N LYS A 281 -21.18 13.62 -11.95
CA LYS A 281 -19.86 13.42 -11.34
C LYS A 281 -19.03 12.39 -12.11
N VAL A 282 -17.71 12.50 -12.06
CA VAL A 282 -16.79 11.51 -12.64
C VAL A 282 -17.07 10.11 -12.07
N SER A 283 -17.42 10.02 -10.78
CA SER A 283 -17.80 8.77 -10.13
C SER A 283 -19.06 8.13 -10.72
N GLU A 284 -20.08 8.89 -11.12
CA GLU A 284 -21.27 8.38 -11.83
C GLU A 284 -20.90 7.81 -13.20
N ILE A 285 -20.03 8.50 -13.96
CA ILE A 285 -19.61 8.06 -15.29
C ILE A 285 -18.78 6.77 -15.18
N VAL A 286 -17.86 6.71 -14.21
CA VAL A 286 -17.06 5.50 -13.93
C VAL A 286 -17.95 4.35 -13.44
N ALA A 287 -18.98 4.62 -12.64
CA ALA A 287 -19.97 3.61 -12.27
C ALA A 287 -20.73 3.09 -13.49
N LYS A 288 -21.28 3.99 -14.33
CA LYS A 288 -22.00 3.60 -15.57
C LYS A 288 -21.10 2.83 -16.54
N SER A 289 -19.81 3.18 -16.60
CA SER A 289 -18.77 2.49 -17.37
C SER A 289 -18.48 1.07 -16.86
N LYS A 290 -18.52 0.84 -15.54
CA LYS A 290 -18.42 -0.49 -14.92
C LYS A 290 -19.70 -1.31 -15.07
N GLU A 291 -20.88 -0.68 -14.96
CA GLU A 291 -22.17 -1.33 -15.24
C GLU A 291 -22.23 -1.83 -16.68
N LEU A 292 -21.70 -1.05 -17.64
CA LEU A 292 -21.61 -1.45 -19.04
C LEU A 292 -20.71 -2.68 -19.23
N ASP A 293 -19.49 -2.66 -18.67
CA ASP A 293 -18.58 -3.81 -18.69
C ASP A 293 -19.25 -5.05 -18.09
N ASN A 294 -19.85 -4.92 -16.90
CA ASN A 294 -20.44 -6.01 -16.14
C ASN A 294 -21.67 -6.63 -16.83
N PHE A 295 -22.41 -5.85 -17.63
CA PHE A 295 -23.57 -6.35 -18.39
C PHE A 295 -23.17 -6.94 -19.75
N CYS A 296 -22.30 -6.23 -20.49
CA CYS A 296 -21.96 -6.60 -21.87
C CYS A 296 -20.91 -7.72 -21.94
N ASN A 297 -19.87 -7.69 -21.09
CA ASN A 297 -18.75 -8.63 -21.19
C ASN A 297 -19.15 -10.11 -20.98
N PRO A 298 -20.02 -10.47 -20.01
CA PRO A 298 -20.46 -11.87 -19.82
C PRO A 298 -21.34 -12.44 -20.94
N ILE A 299 -21.85 -11.59 -21.84
CA ILE A 299 -22.61 -11.99 -23.03
C ILE A 299 -21.65 -12.07 -24.22
N ILE A 300 -20.91 -10.99 -24.49
CA ILE A 300 -20.01 -10.86 -25.64
C ILE A 300 -18.88 -11.89 -25.64
N TYR A 301 -18.30 -12.18 -24.47
CA TYR A 301 -17.16 -13.08 -24.34
C TYR A 301 -17.55 -14.51 -23.91
N LYS A 302 -18.80 -14.94 -24.13
CA LYS A 302 -19.15 -16.36 -23.95
C LYS A 302 -18.29 -17.22 -24.88
N PRO A 303 -17.61 -18.26 -24.39
CA PRO A 303 -16.78 -19.12 -25.24
C PRO A 303 -17.65 -19.92 -26.21
N LYS A 304 -17.12 -20.20 -27.41
CA LYS A 304 -17.77 -21.10 -28.37
C LYS A 304 -17.99 -22.48 -27.74
N PRO A 305 -19.18 -23.10 -27.89
CA PRO A 305 -19.39 -24.50 -27.51
C PRO A 305 -18.35 -25.40 -28.18
N LYS A 306 -17.66 -26.22 -27.38
CA LYS A 306 -16.58 -27.06 -27.87
C LYS A 306 -17.17 -28.33 -28.50
N VAL A 307 -17.05 -28.47 -29.81
CA VAL A 307 -17.54 -29.65 -30.53
C VAL A 307 -16.69 -30.86 -30.15
N GLU A 308 -17.29 -31.83 -29.47
CA GLU A 308 -16.70 -33.16 -29.32
C GLU A 308 -16.83 -33.90 -30.65
N VAL A 309 -15.70 -34.09 -31.34
CA VAL A 309 -15.64 -34.99 -32.49
C VAL A 309 -15.64 -36.42 -31.96
N ALA A 310 -16.67 -37.19 -32.29
CA ALA A 310 -16.77 -38.58 -31.86
C ALA A 310 -15.63 -39.43 -32.44
N GLU A 311 -14.91 -40.16 -31.59
CA GLU A 311 -13.89 -41.12 -32.02
C GLU A 311 -14.54 -42.37 -32.65
N ASP A 312 -14.55 -42.42 -33.98
CA ASP A 312 -15.07 -43.57 -34.71
C ASP A 312 -14.07 -44.75 -34.65
N LYS A 313 -14.48 -45.87 -34.04
CA LYS A 313 -13.57 -47.00 -33.70
C LYS A 313 -13.66 -48.13 -34.72
N ALA A 314 -12.82 -48.06 -35.76
CA ALA A 314 -12.52 -49.18 -36.66
C ALA A 314 -11.07 -49.67 -36.52
N LYS A 315 -10.83 -50.99 -36.59
CA LYS A 315 -9.52 -51.62 -36.31
C LYS A 315 -8.85 -52.21 -37.56
N ALA A 316 -7.61 -51.78 -37.80
CA ALA A 316 -6.38 -52.56 -38.01
C ALA A 316 -6.28 -53.76 -39.00
N ASN A 317 -5.03 -53.93 -39.49
CA ASN A 317 -4.43 -55.05 -40.24
C ASN A 317 -4.77 -55.16 -41.75
N SER A 318 -3.85 -55.52 -42.66
CA SER A 318 -2.45 -56.03 -42.53
C SER A 318 -1.56 -55.47 -43.69
N GLU A 319 -0.33 -54.97 -43.44
CA GLU A 319 1.00 -55.63 -43.66
C GLU A 319 1.51 -55.69 -45.13
N HIS A 320 2.81 -55.61 -45.50
CA HIS A 320 4.10 -55.33 -44.82
C HIS A 320 5.25 -55.04 -45.86
N ASN A 321 6.48 -54.73 -45.42
CA ASN A 321 7.73 -54.37 -46.14
C ASN A 321 7.82 -52.89 -46.61
N GLY A 322 8.97 -52.20 -46.61
CA GLY A 322 10.35 -52.55 -46.21
C GLY A 322 11.16 -51.31 -45.75
N PRO A 323 12.44 -51.44 -45.33
CA PRO A 323 12.98 -50.57 -44.27
C PRO A 323 13.76 -49.29 -44.67
N MET A 324 13.68 -48.35 -43.72
CA MET A 324 14.51 -47.19 -43.37
C MET A 324 15.94 -47.06 -43.94
N ASP A 325 16.26 -45.90 -44.54
CA ASP A 325 17.52 -45.17 -44.28
C ASP A 325 17.37 -43.67 -44.61
N ARG A 326 17.99 -42.80 -43.79
CA ARG A 326 18.48 -41.46 -44.18
C ARG A 326 19.50 -40.92 -43.18
N GLN A 327 20.64 -41.61 -43.08
CA GLN A 327 21.86 -41.12 -42.43
C GLN A 327 22.19 -39.66 -42.83
N SER A 328 22.70 -38.86 -41.89
CA SER A 328 23.11 -37.45 -42.14
C SER A 328 24.41 -37.11 -41.42
N GLY A 329 25.39 -36.66 -42.21
CA GLY A 329 26.72 -36.17 -41.84
C GLY A 329 27.44 -35.71 -43.13
N THR A 330 28.37 -34.77 -43.12
CA THR A 330 29.04 -34.11 -41.97
C THR A 330 29.56 -32.72 -42.39
N GLU A 331 30.09 -31.96 -41.41
CA GLU A 331 31.08 -30.86 -41.58
C GLU A 331 30.58 -29.51 -42.18
N THR A 332 31.13 -28.33 -41.81
CA THR A 332 32.31 -28.03 -40.97
C THR A 332 32.13 -26.76 -40.09
N LYS A 333 32.82 -26.70 -38.94
CA LYS A 333 33.18 -25.47 -38.16
C LYS A 333 34.57 -24.93 -38.65
N PRO A 334 35.23 -23.84 -38.15
CA PRO A 334 35.17 -23.11 -36.85
C PRO A 334 34.72 -21.61 -36.99
N ASP A 335 34.48 -20.77 -35.96
CA ASP A 335 35.32 -20.25 -34.84
C ASP A 335 36.56 -19.43 -35.30
N THR A 336 36.98 -18.29 -34.73
CA THR A 336 36.86 -17.79 -33.34
C THR A 336 37.14 -16.25 -33.17
N THR A 337 36.55 -15.61 -32.14
CA THR A 337 37.05 -14.46 -31.29
C THR A 337 37.53 -13.06 -31.81
N LYS A 338 37.08 -12.01 -31.08
CA LYS A 338 37.82 -10.78 -30.61
C LYS A 338 38.23 -9.68 -31.62
N ASP A 339 38.48 -8.40 -31.26
CA ASP A 339 38.38 -7.66 -29.97
C ASP A 339 38.08 -6.13 -30.15
N ASN A 340 37.61 -5.49 -29.06
CA ASN A 340 37.82 -4.10 -28.57
C ASN A 340 37.58 -2.77 -29.39
N SER A 341 37.21 -1.74 -28.61
CA SER A 341 37.58 -0.30 -28.66
C SER A 341 37.10 0.69 -29.76
N GLN A 342 36.06 1.45 -29.40
CA GLN A 342 36.04 2.94 -29.20
C GLN A 342 36.38 3.98 -30.32
N HIS A 343 35.45 4.96 -30.41
CA HIS A 343 35.64 6.44 -30.37
C HIS A 343 35.41 7.35 -31.61
N ALA A 344 34.90 8.57 -31.28
CA ALA A 344 34.63 9.78 -32.08
C ALA A 344 33.47 9.70 -33.11
N LYS A 345 32.52 10.65 -33.23
CA LYS A 345 32.38 12.13 -33.05
C LYS A 345 32.81 13.02 -34.25
N SER A 346 31.82 13.42 -35.05
CA SER A 346 31.64 14.77 -35.66
C SER A 346 30.32 14.74 -36.47
N SER A 347 29.24 15.43 -36.07
CA SER A 347 28.95 16.87 -36.33
C SER A 347 28.94 17.24 -37.81
N GLY A 348 27.79 17.67 -38.34
CA GLY A 348 27.56 18.01 -39.74
C GLY A 348 26.27 18.82 -39.90
N GLU A 349 26.28 20.03 -39.38
CA GLU A 349 25.24 21.05 -39.52
C GLU A 349 25.49 21.84 -40.81
N MET A 350 24.45 22.12 -41.61
CA MET A 350 24.57 22.97 -42.80
C MET A 350 23.25 23.67 -43.10
N GLU A 351 23.37 24.94 -43.46
CA GLU A 351 22.31 25.93 -43.68
C GLU A 351 22.55 26.60 -45.04
N VAL A 352 21.53 27.29 -45.57
CA VAL A 352 21.57 28.20 -46.74
C VAL A 352 21.76 27.55 -48.12
N ASP A 353 20.68 27.56 -48.91
CA ASP A 353 20.55 28.43 -50.11
C ASP A 353 19.07 28.83 -50.28
#